data_AF-A0A7C3GZC6-F1
#
_entry.id   AF-A0A7C3GZC6-F1
#
_cell.length_a   1.000
_cell.length_b   1.000
_cell.length_c   1.000
_cell.angle_alpha   90.00
_cell.angle_beta   90.00
_cell.angle_gamma   90.00
#
_symmetry.space_group_name_H-M   'P 1'
#
loop_
_entity.id
_entity.type
_entity.pdbx_description
1 polymer ?
#
loop_
_entity_poly.entity_id
_entity_poly.type
_entity_poly.pdbx_seq_one_letter_code
_entity_poly.pdbx_strand_id
1 'polypeptide(L)'
;MRRVVTALMLLVVLAAFSNVFAQAPDTVLVPDQINGDPYGALNKFILGDTTATGERVNPNRVYMLEAGKMYFLSGTLQAHFPLTLIGQEPEEGQKPPIVTSGVSPSGGTVGRFFKCFDDATFKNIYFQTCPPTGKGETFQTFQLLADSARYVFDNCWVEWGRWLTIRVEGKHTKVYITNCYFRNLENKQGIYNGRVIDFHNNPVDTLVMVNNTEFNCNSFFMQIRNNYVNFARIEHNTIANLFKWPIQWSWMTNAIISNNIFYNAHSYGEAPSDLPGQDYDGLVFGIVNVDTLPPHDADSLGIQEKDRVIIVNNNCWWFSQEVKDYWAAHADSVQPEPFMNERTQAMFDADESYPYLEENNTMNMDPQFNNVGDLTGFIDWMTKKRAGESTDYWGWDPDGDRFNVQWPLPEDLSYPTTSPLYTAADGGFPVGDLNWFPDKKAEWEEWVKTSVSSSSHKVLPTAFRLEQNYPNPFNPSTTIRYALPKASEVKLVVLNSLGQHVKTLVSRKQAAGTYTATWDGTDERGVQVPSGVYFYRLAAGDHVSVRKMLFLK
;
A
#
# COMPACT_ATOMS: atom_id res chain seq x y z
N MET A 1 60.54 35.57 11.88
CA MET A 1 61.97 35.27 11.62
C MET A 1 62.28 33.95 12.34
N ARG A 2 62.10 32.75 11.78
CA ARG A 2 63.02 31.95 10.91
C ARG A 2 62.25 30.66 10.53
N ARG A 3 62.08 30.32 9.25
CA ARG A 3 62.82 29.31 8.42
C ARG A 3 62.75 27.88 9.01
N VAL A 4 62.00 26.93 8.46
CA VAL A 4 62.17 26.12 7.22
C VAL A 4 63.47 25.30 7.18
N VAL A 5 63.32 24.00 6.88
CA VAL A 5 64.15 23.07 6.07
C VAL A 5 64.51 21.74 6.78
N THR A 6 63.70 20.72 6.47
CA THR A 6 63.98 19.37 5.91
C THR A 6 65.43 18.84 5.86
N ALA A 7 65.62 17.56 6.24
CA ALA A 7 66.42 16.54 5.51
C ALA A 7 66.33 15.17 6.25
N LEU A 8 66.55 13.97 5.68
CA LEU A 8 66.26 13.26 4.42
C LEU A 8 67.00 11.90 4.56
N MET A 9 66.36 10.74 4.31
CA MET A 9 66.94 9.45 3.84
C MET A 9 65.83 8.37 3.96
N LEU A 10 65.04 8.02 2.94
CA LEU A 10 65.28 7.37 1.64
C LEU A 10 65.53 5.85 1.76
N LEU A 11 64.50 5.04 1.49
CA LEU A 11 64.66 3.82 0.68
C LEU A 11 63.37 3.36 -0.02
N VAL A 12 63.58 2.93 -1.26
CA VAL A 12 62.69 2.76 -2.40
C VAL A 12 62.15 1.32 -2.49
N VAL A 13 60.89 1.20 -2.98
CA VAL A 13 60.24 0.06 -3.67
C VAL A 13 59.79 -1.18 -2.87
N LEU A 14 58.46 -1.31 -2.78
CA LEU A 14 57.75 -2.46 -3.36
C LEU A 14 56.30 -2.04 -3.70
N ALA A 15 56.07 -1.79 -4.99
CA ALA A 15 54.74 -1.88 -5.57
C ALA A 15 54.34 -3.36 -5.55
N ALA A 16 53.45 -3.72 -4.63
CA ALA A 16 52.63 -4.90 -4.73
C ALA A 16 51.18 -4.42 -4.81
N PHE A 17 50.56 -4.66 -5.96
CA PHE A 17 49.15 -4.42 -6.22
C PHE A 17 48.28 -5.01 -5.12
N SER A 18 47.67 -4.15 -4.30
CA SER A 18 46.36 -4.43 -3.74
C SER A 18 45.42 -3.38 -4.32
N ASN A 19 44.80 -3.71 -5.46
CA ASN A 19 43.50 -3.13 -5.79
C ASN A 19 42.56 -3.60 -4.68
N VAL A 20 42.55 -2.88 -3.57
CA VAL A 20 41.40 -2.86 -2.67
C VAL A 20 40.32 -2.21 -3.52
N PHE A 21 39.51 -3.03 -4.19
CA PHE A 21 38.31 -2.54 -4.84
C PHE A 21 37.50 -1.85 -3.74
N ALA A 22 37.47 -0.51 -3.76
CA ALA A 22 36.55 0.24 -2.94
C ALA A 22 35.15 -0.30 -3.27
N GLN A 23 34.45 -0.83 -2.27
CA GLN A 23 33.05 -1.23 -2.46
C GLN A 23 32.29 0.01 -2.94
N ALA A 24 31.60 -0.12 -4.07
CA ALA A 24 30.85 1.00 -4.61
C ALA A 24 29.79 1.44 -3.58
N PRO A 25 29.61 2.76 -3.34
CA PRO A 25 28.80 3.26 -2.22
C PRO A 25 27.35 2.79 -2.33
N ASP A 26 26.74 2.35 -1.24
CA ASP A 26 25.38 1.80 -1.31
C ASP A 26 24.36 2.85 -1.80
N THR A 27 24.54 4.12 -1.43
CA THR A 27 23.74 5.24 -1.93
C THR A 27 24.55 6.13 -2.87
N VAL A 28 23.97 6.49 -4.02
CA VAL A 28 24.56 7.42 -4.98
C VAL A 28 23.60 8.56 -5.29
N LEU A 29 24.15 9.76 -5.42
CA LEU A 29 23.41 10.93 -5.88
C LEU A 29 23.23 10.86 -7.39
N VAL A 30 22.00 10.95 -7.86
CA VAL A 30 21.69 10.99 -9.29
C VAL A 30 21.79 12.44 -9.76
N PRO A 31 22.61 12.74 -10.79
CA PRO A 31 22.67 14.09 -11.35
C PRO A 31 21.39 14.42 -12.12
N ASP A 32 20.93 15.66 -12.02
CA ASP A 32 19.79 16.19 -12.77
C ASP A 32 20.10 16.38 -14.27
N GLN A 33 21.38 16.34 -14.65
CA GLN A 33 21.88 16.47 -16.01
C GLN A 33 23.16 15.67 -16.24
N ILE A 34 23.40 15.22 -17.47
CA ILE A 34 24.65 14.58 -17.88
C ILE A 34 25.27 15.41 -19.00
N ASN A 35 26.51 15.88 -18.81
CA ASN A 35 27.21 16.77 -19.74
C ASN A 35 26.40 18.04 -20.09
N GLY A 36 25.65 18.58 -19.13
CA GLY A 36 24.79 19.76 -19.32
C GLY A 36 23.43 19.47 -19.95
N ASP A 37 23.11 18.21 -20.27
CA ASP A 37 21.82 17.80 -20.84
C ASP A 37 20.94 17.13 -19.78
N PRO A 38 19.80 17.74 -19.39
CA PRO A 38 18.86 17.16 -18.44
C PRO A 38 18.00 16.04 -19.05
N TYR A 39 17.89 15.95 -20.39
CA TYR A 39 17.01 15.00 -21.06
C TYR A 39 17.49 13.55 -20.84
N GLY A 40 16.73 12.80 -20.04
CA GLY A 40 17.01 11.40 -19.76
C GLY A 40 18.19 11.17 -18.81
N ALA A 41 18.65 12.19 -18.08
CA ALA A 41 19.76 12.04 -17.14
C ALA A 41 19.49 10.91 -16.14
N LEU A 42 18.27 10.83 -15.61
CA LEU A 42 17.80 9.76 -14.71
C LEU A 42 17.91 8.37 -15.37
N ASN A 43 17.40 8.21 -16.60
CA ASN A 43 17.47 6.93 -17.33
C ASN A 43 18.94 6.53 -17.57
N LYS A 44 19.73 7.44 -18.12
CA LYS A 44 21.13 7.22 -18.50
C LYS A 44 21.96 6.81 -17.28
N PHE A 45 21.77 7.49 -16.14
CA PHE A 45 22.51 7.21 -14.92
C PHE A 45 22.13 5.85 -14.33
N ILE A 46 20.84 5.59 -14.10
CA ILE A 46 20.37 4.36 -13.44
C ILE A 46 20.64 3.13 -14.32
N LEU A 47 20.32 3.20 -15.61
CA LEU A 47 20.52 2.07 -16.53
C LEU A 47 22.00 1.87 -16.88
N GLY A 48 22.79 2.95 -16.84
CA GLY A 48 24.24 2.92 -17.06
C GLY A 48 25.06 2.43 -15.86
N ASP A 49 24.49 2.29 -14.67
CA ASP A 49 25.17 1.78 -13.45
C ASP A 49 25.42 0.26 -13.55
N THR A 50 26.22 -0.12 -14.55
CA THR A 50 26.62 -1.48 -14.89
C THR A 50 28.13 -1.59 -15.12
N THR A 51 28.67 -2.77 -14.92
CA THR A 51 30.04 -3.13 -15.28
C THR A 51 30.16 -3.27 -16.81
N ALA A 52 31.39 -3.42 -17.31
CA ALA A 52 31.62 -3.67 -18.74
C ALA A 52 30.98 -4.98 -19.26
N THR A 53 30.64 -5.92 -18.36
CA THR A 53 29.93 -7.17 -18.70
C THR A 53 28.40 -7.04 -18.63
N GLY A 54 27.88 -5.86 -18.26
CA GLY A 54 26.45 -5.59 -18.14
C GLY A 54 25.83 -5.93 -16.78
N GLU A 55 26.61 -6.44 -15.83
CA GLU A 55 26.14 -6.69 -14.46
C GLU A 55 25.99 -5.37 -13.69
N ARG A 56 25.13 -5.29 -12.68
CA ARG A 56 25.01 -4.09 -11.84
C ARG A 56 26.31 -3.84 -11.09
N VAL A 57 26.79 -2.59 -11.05
CA VAL A 57 27.97 -2.23 -10.24
C VAL A 57 27.73 -2.48 -8.75
N ASN A 58 26.52 -2.18 -8.28
CA ASN A 58 26.02 -2.60 -6.98
C ASN A 58 24.55 -3.05 -7.15
N PRO A 59 24.21 -4.32 -6.90
CA PRO A 59 22.84 -4.82 -7.03
C PRO A 59 21.87 -4.26 -5.98
N ASN A 60 22.37 -3.71 -4.88
CA ASN A 60 21.58 -3.14 -3.78
C ASN A 60 21.63 -1.60 -3.77
N ARG A 61 21.96 -0.98 -4.91
CA ARG A 61 22.13 0.48 -4.99
C ARG A 61 20.85 1.23 -4.65
N VAL A 62 21.00 2.27 -3.84
CA VAL A 62 20.00 3.32 -3.60
C VAL A 62 20.34 4.54 -4.44
N TYR A 63 19.40 4.97 -5.28
CA TYR A 63 19.51 6.18 -6.09
C TYR A 63 18.82 7.33 -5.37
N MET A 64 19.59 8.34 -4.96
CA MET A 64 19.08 9.53 -4.26
C MET A 64 18.91 10.69 -5.25
N LEU A 65 17.76 11.36 -5.21
CA LEU A 65 17.45 12.58 -5.94
C LEU A 65 17.55 13.79 -5.02
N GLU A 66 18.14 14.89 -5.49
CA GLU A 66 18.29 16.13 -4.71
C GLU A 66 16.98 16.91 -4.62
N ALA A 67 16.67 17.45 -3.43
CA ALA A 67 15.53 18.33 -3.24
C ALA A 67 15.65 19.61 -4.09
N GLY A 68 14.52 20.15 -4.54
CA GLY A 68 14.47 21.33 -5.40
C GLY A 68 14.92 21.09 -6.85
N LYS A 69 15.29 19.86 -7.22
CA LYS A 69 15.68 19.49 -8.59
C LYS A 69 14.55 18.81 -9.35
N MET A 70 14.66 18.86 -10.68
CA MET A 70 13.74 18.20 -11.60
C MET A 70 14.50 17.25 -12.53
N TYR A 71 13.99 16.02 -12.64
CA TYR A 71 14.60 14.91 -13.35
C TYR A 71 13.71 14.51 -14.53
N PHE A 72 14.21 14.70 -15.75
CA PHE A 72 13.46 14.45 -16.98
C PHE A 72 13.75 13.06 -17.53
N LEU A 73 12.68 12.28 -17.77
CA LEU A 73 12.76 10.98 -18.42
C LEU A 73 12.88 11.12 -19.95
N SER A 74 13.73 10.31 -20.57
CA SER A 74 13.85 10.23 -22.05
C SER A 74 13.03 9.10 -22.67
N GLY A 75 12.42 8.28 -21.82
CA GLY A 75 11.65 7.10 -22.15
C GLY A 75 11.28 6.37 -20.86
N THR A 76 10.44 5.33 -20.97
CA THR A 76 10.11 4.47 -19.83
C THR A 76 11.38 3.83 -19.27
N LEU A 77 11.64 4.02 -17.97
CA LEU A 77 12.71 3.34 -17.27
C LEU A 77 12.26 1.91 -16.98
N GLN A 78 12.94 0.94 -17.60
CA GLN A 78 12.67 -0.48 -17.41
C GLN A 78 13.70 -1.07 -16.46
N ALA A 79 13.31 -1.32 -15.21
CA ALA A 79 14.17 -1.88 -14.18
C ALA A 79 14.00 -3.41 -14.14
N HIS A 80 15.04 -4.12 -14.60
CA HIS A 80 15.16 -5.59 -14.52
C HIS A 80 16.00 -6.03 -13.30
N PHE A 81 15.88 -5.28 -12.22
CA PHE A 81 16.62 -5.42 -10.97
C PHE A 81 15.83 -4.72 -9.85
N PRO A 82 16.11 -5.03 -8.57
CA PRO A 82 15.49 -4.32 -7.45
C PRO A 82 15.80 -2.82 -7.49
N LEU A 83 14.79 -1.97 -7.70
CA LEU A 83 14.98 -0.53 -7.84
C LEU A 83 14.66 0.18 -6.52
N THR A 84 15.64 0.89 -5.95
CA THR A 84 15.38 1.82 -4.84
C THR A 84 15.71 3.24 -5.29
N LEU A 85 14.67 4.07 -5.46
CA LEU A 85 14.76 5.47 -5.84
C LEU A 85 14.16 6.33 -4.74
N ILE A 86 14.96 7.19 -4.13
CA ILE A 86 14.54 8.01 -3.00
C ILE A 86 14.89 9.47 -3.24
N GLY A 87 14.12 10.37 -2.65
CA GLY A 87 14.41 11.80 -2.64
C GLY A 87 15.00 12.27 -1.32
N GLN A 88 15.88 13.26 -1.40
CA GLN A 88 16.35 14.00 -0.25
C GLN A 88 15.18 14.77 0.39
N GLU A 89 15.08 14.71 1.71
CA GLU A 89 14.10 15.49 2.48
C GLU A 89 14.27 16.98 2.17
N PRO A 90 13.22 17.68 1.71
CA PRO A 90 13.31 19.10 1.41
C PRO A 90 13.46 19.93 2.69
N GLU A 91 14.21 21.04 2.59
CA GLU A 91 14.16 22.09 3.61
C GLU A 91 12.79 22.80 3.59
N GLU A 92 12.47 23.56 4.65
CA GLU A 92 11.19 24.28 4.75
C GLU A 92 10.98 25.19 3.53
N GLY A 93 9.84 25.01 2.84
CA GLY A 93 9.51 25.73 1.61
C GLY A 93 10.24 25.27 0.34
N GLN A 94 11.22 24.36 0.43
CA GLN A 94 11.85 23.75 -0.72
C GLN A 94 10.93 22.66 -1.32
N LYS A 95 10.89 22.56 -2.65
CA LYS A 95 10.17 21.48 -3.32
C LYS A 95 10.89 20.13 -3.10
N PRO A 96 10.17 19.01 -2.97
CA PRO A 96 10.77 17.69 -3.09
C PRO A 96 11.42 17.50 -4.48
N PRO A 97 12.26 16.48 -4.68
CA PRO A 97 12.72 16.13 -6.02
C PRO A 97 11.54 15.76 -6.92
N ILE A 98 11.52 16.35 -8.12
CA ILE A 98 10.44 16.16 -9.09
C ILE A 98 10.93 15.23 -10.20
N VAL A 99 10.20 14.17 -10.49
CA VAL A 99 10.39 13.33 -11.69
C VAL A 99 9.28 13.64 -12.68
N THR A 100 9.64 13.92 -13.93
CA THR A 100 8.67 14.23 -15.00
C THR A 100 9.10 13.71 -16.37
N SER A 101 8.19 13.75 -17.34
CA SER A 101 8.49 13.44 -18.73
C SER A 101 9.42 14.48 -19.33
N GLY A 102 10.52 14.04 -19.94
CA GLY A 102 11.20 14.85 -20.95
C GLY A 102 10.38 14.94 -22.24
N VAL A 103 10.75 15.88 -23.10
CA VAL A 103 10.21 15.97 -24.46
C VAL A 103 11.34 15.71 -25.43
N SER A 104 11.18 14.69 -26.28
CA SER A 104 12.18 14.37 -27.29
C SER A 104 12.32 15.51 -28.31
N PRO A 105 13.42 15.58 -29.08
CA PRO A 105 13.55 16.57 -30.16
C PRO A 105 12.44 16.51 -31.21
N SER A 106 11.78 15.35 -31.37
CA SER A 106 10.62 15.16 -32.25
C SER A 106 9.28 15.51 -31.60
N GLY A 107 9.28 16.01 -30.35
CA GLY A 107 8.07 16.39 -29.61
C GLY A 107 7.36 15.24 -28.88
N GLY A 108 7.95 14.05 -28.83
CA GLY A 108 7.38 12.90 -28.14
C GLY A 108 7.56 12.97 -26.62
N THR A 109 6.62 12.40 -25.88
CA THR A 109 6.62 12.38 -24.41
C THR A 109 6.56 10.95 -23.86
N VAL A 110 6.90 10.81 -22.59
CA VAL A 110 6.96 9.55 -21.88
C VAL A 110 5.58 9.21 -21.35
N GLY A 111 4.87 8.32 -22.04
CA GLY A 111 3.53 7.89 -21.63
C GLY A 111 3.50 7.01 -20.36
N ARG A 112 4.66 6.43 -19.98
CA ARG A 112 4.84 5.67 -18.75
C ARG A 112 6.22 5.85 -18.15
N PHE A 113 6.31 6.16 -16.85
CA PHE A 113 7.59 6.46 -16.22
C PHE A 113 8.40 5.21 -15.90
N PHE A 114 7.82 4.26 -15.18
CA PHE A 114 8.54 3.07 -14.69
C PHE A 114 7.85 1.76 -15.08
N LYS A 115 8.67 0.78 -15.48
CA LYS A 115 8.33 -0.63 -15.51
C LYS A 115 9.28 -1.38 -14.59
N CYS A 116 8.75 -1.99 -13.54
CA CYS A 116 9.53 -2.72 -12.55
C CYS A 116 9.30 -4.22 -12.75
N PHE A 117 10.36 -4.94 -13.09
CA PHE A 117 10.37 -6.40 -13.29
C PHE A 117 10.95 -7.14 -12.07
N ASP A 118 11.10 -6.44 -10.96
CA ASP A 118 11.59 -6.91 -9.66
C ASP A 118 11.03 -5.98 -8.57
N ASP A 119 11.41 -6.17 -7.31
CA ASP A 119 11.08 -5.29 -6.19
C ASP A 119 11.35 -3.81 -6.52
N ALA A 120 10.49 -2.91 -6.06
CA ALA A 120 10.71 -1.48 -6.26
C ALA A 120 10.30 -0.65 -5.05
N THR A 121 11.11 0.35 -4.71
CA THR A 121 10.88 1.31 -3.64
C THR A 121 11.03 2.72 -4.18
N PHE A 122 10.00 3.53 -3.98
CA PHE A 122 9.97 4.96 -4.28
C PHE A 122 9.68 5.71 -2.97
N LYS A 123 10.51 6.69 -2.62
CA LYS A 123 10.29 7.50 -1.41
C LYS A 123 10.57 8.97 -1.60
N ASN A 124 9.74 9.83 -1.00
CA ASN A 124 9.97 11.27 -0.94
C ASN A 124 10.21 11.91 -2.32
N ILE A 125 9.37 11.57 -3.30
CA ILE A 125 9.50 12.03 -4.70
C ILE A 125 8.14 12.53 -5.18
N TYR A 126 8.16 13.65 -5.90
CA TYR A 126 7.01 14.18 -6.61
C TYR A 126 7.03 13.74 -8.07
N PHE A 127 6.02 13.01 -8.49
CA PHE A 127 5.84 12.57 -9.88
C PHE A 127 4.89 13.52 -10.59
N GLN A 128 5.45 14.50 -11.28
CA GLN A 128 4.70 15.46 -12.06
C GLN A 128 4.40 14.88 -13.44
N THR A 129 3.17 14.41 -13.66
CA THR A 129 2.85 13.61 -14.85
C THR A 129 2.57 14.44 -16.11
N CYS A 130 2.32 15.74 -15.94
CA CYS A 130 2.26 16.72 -17.02
C CYS A 130 3.58 17.51 -17.04
N PRO A 131 4.38 17.42 -18.10
CA PRO A 131 5.70 18.05 -18.10
C PRO A 131 5.61 19.58 -18.17
N PRO A 132 6.60 20.33 -17.65
CA PRO A 132 6.64 21.80 -17.67
C PRO A 132 6.45 22.45 -19.05
N THR A 133 6.72 21.67 -20.12
CA THR A 133 6.52 22.12 -21.51
C THR A 133 5.05 22.19 -21.93
N GLY A 134 4.14 21.61 -21.14
CA GLY A 134 2.73 21.41 -21.45
C GLY A 134 2.45 20.44 -22.61
N LYS A 135 3.47 19.74 -23.12
CA LYS A 135 3.31 18.78 -24.19
C LYS A 135 3.03 17.39 -23.64
N GLY A 136 1.85 16.86 -23.94
CA GLY A 136 1.46 15.49 -23.60
C GLY A 136 1.26 15.28 -22.09
N GLU A 137 0.77 14.09 -21.75
CA GLU A 137 0.44 13.70 -20.38
C GLU A 137 0.76 12.23 -20.19
N THR A 138 1.29 11.88 -19.02
CA THR A 138 1.55 10.49 -18.68
C THR A 138 0.21 9.79 -18.46
N PHE A 139 -0.04 8.73 -19.22
CA PHE A 139 -1.25 7.95 -19.03
C PHE A 139 -1.11 6.91 -17.93
N GLN A 140 0.11 6.46 -17.64
CA GLN A 140 0.36 5.52 -16.55
C GLN A 140 1.71 5.73 -15.88
N THR A 141 1.79 6.02 -14.59
CA THR A 141 3.09 6.34 -13.95
C THR A 141 3.94 5.09 -13.71
N PHE A 142 3.36 4.06 -13.09
CA PHE A 142 4.05 2.83 -12.70
C PHE A 142 3.37 1.58 -13.28
N GLN A 143 4.20 0.64 -13.74
CA GLN A 143 3.78 -0.71 -14.10
C GLN A 143 4.65 -1.72 -13.33
N LEU A 144 4.00 -2.53 -12.51
CA LEU A 144 4.63 -3.44 -11.56
C LEU A 144 4.37 -4.88 -12.02
N LEU A 145 5.42 -5.59 -12.45
CA LEU A 145 5.30 -6.77 -13.33
C LEU A 145 5.73 -8.08 -12.69
N ALA A 146 6.56 -8.04 -11.64
CA ALA A 146 7.07 -9.25 -11.01
C ALA A 146 6.04 -9.86 -10.05
N ASP A 147 5.86 -11.18 -10.17
CA ASP A 147 5.11 -12.01 -9.24
C ASP A 147 5.82 -12.07 -7.88
N SER A 148 5.06 -12.11 -6.79
CA SER A 148 5.54 -12.19 -5.40
C SER A 148 6.47 -11.05 -4.95
N ALA A 149 6.63 -10.02 -5.78
CA ALA A 149 7.50 -8.88 -5.51
C ALA A 149 6.91 -7.94 -4.46
N ARG A 150 7.81 -7.20 -3.83
CA ARG A 150 7.54 -6.14 -2.86
C ARG A 150 7.65 -4.77 -3.53
N TYR A 151 6.57 -4.01 -3.46
CA TYR A 151 6.51 -2.64 -3.97
C TYR A 151 6.21 -1.67 -2.84
N VAL A 152 7.01 -0.62 -2.71
CA VAL A 152 6.90 0.38 -1.64
C VAL A 152 6.84 1.77 -2.24
N PHE A 153 5.81 2.53 -1.87
CA PHE A 153 5.66 3.95 -2.12
C PHE A 153 5.48 4.61 -0.76
N ASP A 154 6.38 5.52 -0.40
CA ASP A 154 6.36 6.14 0.92
C ASP A 154 6.66 7.64 0.81
N ASN A 155 5.73 8.49 1.25
CA ASN A 155 5.85 9.94 1.12
C ASN A 155 6.02 10.38 -0.35
N CYS A 156 5.22 9.82 -1.27
CA CYS A 156 5.27 10.19 -2.69
C CYS A 156 4.06 11.02 -3.10
N TRP A 157 4.27 11.97 -4.00
CA TRP A 157 3.21 12.76 -4.61
C TRP A 157 3.03 12.36 -6.07
N VAL A 158 1.79 12.26 -6.54
CA VAL A 158 1.50 12.09 -7.98
C VAL A 158 0.38 13.03 -8.37
N GLU A 159 0.61 13.78 -9.45
CA GLU A 159 -0.32 14.81 -9.91
C GLU A 159 -0.55 14.76 -11.43
N TRP A 160 -1.77 15.12 -11.87
CA TRP A 160 -2.21 15.28 -13.26
C TRP A 160 -2.30 13.99 -14.10
N GLY A 161 -2.27 12.83 -13.44
CA GLY A 161 -2.22 11.52 -14.10
C GLY A 161 -3.49 11.22 -14.89
N ARG A 162 -3.35 10.85 -16.17
CA ARG A 162 -4.49 10.79 -17.11
C ARG A 162 -5.37 9.53 -17.06
N TRP A 163 -4.83 8.36 -16.68
CA TRP A 163 -5.59 7.10 -16.69
C TRP A 163 -5.40 6.27 -15.41
N LEU A 164 -4.17 5.82 -15.12
CA LEU A 164 -3.89 4.92 -13.99
C LEU A 164 -2.49 5.15 -13.44
N THR A 165 -2.37 5.55 -12.19
CA THR A 165 -1.08 5.83 -11.55
C THR A 165 -0.26 4.55 -11.35
N ILE A 166 -0.80 3.54 -10.65
CA ILE A 166 -0.10 2.28 -10.34
C ILE A 166 -0.86 1.10 -10.95
N ARG A 167 -0.30 0.45 -11.98
CA ARG A 167 -0.82 -0.83 -12.47
C ARG A 167 0.00 -1.97 -11.94
N VAL A 168 -0.66 -2.92 -11.28
CA VAL A 168 -0.05 -4.16 -10.81
C VAL A 168 -0.48 -5.31 -11.72
N GLU A 169 0.49 -5.91 -12.39
CA GLU A 169 0.30 -7.08 -13.25
C GLU A 169 0.92 -8.35 -12.64
N GLY A 170 1.89 -8.18 -11.73
CA GLY A 170 2.42 -9.29 -10.94
C GLY A 170 1.39 -9.86 -9.97
N LYS A 171 1.41 -11.19 -9.81
CA LYS A 171 0.53 -11.95 -8.91
C LYS A 171 1.16 -12.13 -7.53
N HIS A 172 0.32 -12.25 -6.50
CA HIS A 172 0.73 -12.46 -5.10
C HIS A 172 1.71 -11.39 -4.59
N THR A 173 1.56 -10.17 -5.11
CA THR A 173 2.43 -9.04 -4.78
C THR A 173 2.13 -8.49 -3.39
N LYS A 174 3.14 -7.81 -2.82
CA LYS A 174 3.03 -7.09 -1.55
C LYS A 174 3.24 -5.60 -1.82
N VAL A 175 2.17 -4.83 -1.77
CA VAL A 175 2.16 -3.41 -2.11
C VAL A 175 1.93 -2.58 -0.84
N TYR A 176 2.82 -1.62 -0.61
CA TYR A 176 2.75 -0.68 0.51
C TYR A 176 2.74 0.73 -0.04
N ILE A 177 1.70 1.49 0.28
CA ILE A 177 1.49 2.88 -0.10
C ILE A 177 1.23 3.64 1.20
N THR A 178 2.22 4.40 1.65
CA THR A 178 2.15 5.11 2.93
C THR A 178 2.52 6.56 2.78
N ASN A 179 1.85 7.47 3.50
CA ASN A 179 2.17 8.90 3.46
C ASN A 179 2.09 9.50 2.04
N CYS A 180 1.41 8.85 1.10
CA CYS A 180 1.37 9.28 -0.29
C CYS A 180 0.20 10.24 -0.55
N TYR A 181 0.38 11.07 -1.56
CA TYR A 181 -0.56 12.08 -1.98
C TYR A 181 -0.87 11.92 -3.47
N PHE A 182 -2.13 11.69 -3.78
CA PHE A 182 -2.62 11.54 -5.14
C PHE A 182 -3.60 12.67 -5.42
N ARG A 183 -3.25 13.57 -6.35
CA ARG A 183 -4.07 14.76 -6.59
C ARG A 183 -4.32 15.04 -8.05
N ASN A 184 -5.49 15.56 -8.36
CA ASN A 184 -5.85 15.95 -9.73
C ASN A 184 -5.58 14.79 -10.72
N LEU A 185 -5.85 13.55 -10.32
CA LEU A 185 -5.78 12.40 -11.22
C LEU A 185 -7.06 12.39 -12.04
N GLU A 186 -7.02 13.08 -13.16
CA GLU A 186 -8.23 13.37 -13.92
C GLU A 186 -8.06 13.17 -15.41
N ASN A 187 -9.20 13.20 -16.10
CA ASN A 187 -9.26 13.07 -17.54
C ASN A 187 -10.44 13.85 -18.09
N LYS A 188 -10.22 14.63 -19.14
CA LYS A 188 -11.25 15.39 -19.86
C LYS A 188 -12.40 14.58 -20.44
N GLN A 189 -12.29 13.25 -20.55
CA GLN A 189 -13.19 12.44 -21.36
C GLN A 189 -13.85 11.31 -20.57
N GLY A 190 -13.08 10.55 -19.80
CA GLY A 190 -13.56 9.34 -19.14
C GLY A 190 -13.69 9.47 -17.63
N ILE A 191 -14.88 9.16 -17.11
CA ILE A 191 -15.14 9.08 -15.67
C ILE A 191 -14.32 7.98 -15.00
N TYR A 192 -14.01 6.89 -15.71
CA TYR A 192 -13.27 5.71 -15.20
C TYR A 192 -11.74 5.84 -15.18
N ASN A 193 -11.22 7.03 -15.47
CA ASN A 193 -9.79 7.32 -15.49
C ASN A 193 -9.36 7.93 -14.15
N GLY A 194 -8.08 8.26 -13.99
CA GLY A 194 -7.60 8.94 -12.78
C GLY A 194 -7.42 8.03 -11.57
N ARG A 195 -7.08 6.76 -11.80
CA ARG A 195 -6.95 5.73 -10.75
C ARG A 195 -5.65 5.83 -10.00
N VAL A 196 -5.70 5.61 -8.70
CA VAL A 196 -4.50 5.46 -7.86
C VAL A 196 -3.87 4.09 -8.11
N ILE A 197 -4.59 2.98 -7.87
CA ILE A 197 -4.07 1.62 -8.09
C ILE A 197 -5.10 0.65 -8.68
N ASP A 198 -4.66 -0.18 -9.64
CA ASP A 198 -5.43 -1.24 -10.28
C ASP A 198 -4.58 -2.52 -10.35
N PHE A 199 -5.12 -3.62 -9.81
CA PHE A 199 -4.45 -4.93 -9.75
C PHE A 199 -4.70 -5.82 -10.96
N HIS A 200 -5.41 -5.29 -11.95
CA HIS A 200 -5.65 -5.89 -13.26
C HIS A 200 -6.17 -7.34 -13.20
N ASN A 201 -7.04 -7.59 -12.23
CA ASN A 201 -7.69 -8.88 -11.96
C ASN A 201 -6.72 -9.98 -11.48
N ASN A 202 -5.57 -9.62 -10.90
CA ASN A 202 -4.62 -10.56 -10.32
C ASN A 202 -4.82 -10.76 -8.81
N PRO A 203 -4.50 -11.94 -8.26
CA PRO A 203 -4.51 -12.17 -6.82
C PRO A 203 -3.38 -11.39 -6.14
N VAL A 204 -3.63 -10.90 -4.94
CA VAL A 204 -2.69 -10.04 -4.18
C VAL A 204 -2.41 -10.67 -2.82
N ASP A 205 -1.15 -10.67 -2.38
CA ASP A 205 -0.79 -11.21 -1.06
C ASP A 205 -0.96 -10.17 0.04
N THR A 206 -0.51 -8.93 -0.18
CA THR A 206 -0.64 -7.88 0.83
C THR A 206 -0.86 -6.54 0.15
N LEU A 207 -1.88 -5.81 0.61
CA LEU A 207 -2.07 -4.40 0.30
C LEU A 207 -2.11 -3.59 1.60
N VAL A 208 -1.22 -2.62 1.72
CA VAL A 208 -1.22 -1.64 2.82
C VAL A 208 -1.32 -0.26 2.22
N MET A 209 -2.42 0.44 2.49
CA MET A 209 -2.66 1.83 2.14
C MET A 209 -2.93 2.58 3.43
N VAL A 210 -1.89 3.20 4.01
CA VAL A 210 -1.98 3.85 5.32
C VAL A 210 -1.52 5.30 5.27
N ASN A 211 -2.29 6.20 5.86
CA ASN A 211 -1.91 7.60 5.99
C ASN A 211 -1.73 8.30 4.64
N ASN A 212 -2.66 8.12 3.69
CA ASN A 212 -2.59 8.72 2.36
C ASN A 212 -3.74 9.69 2.11
N THR A 213 -3.52 10.65 1.22
CA THR A 213 -4.57 11.52 0.71
C THR A 213 -4.82 11.26 -0.78
N GLU A 214 -6.10 11.13 -1.16
CA GLU A 214 -6.59 11.24 -2.53
C GLU A 214 -7.48 12.47 -2.62
N PHE A 215 -7.14 13.38 -3.53
CA PHE A 215 -7.82 14.66 -3.67
C PHE A 215 -8.14 14.96 -5.13
N ASN A 216 -9.39 15.27 -5.44
CA ASN A 216 -9.85 15.64 -6.78
C ASN A 216 -9.46 14.62 -7.86
N CYS A 217 -10.01 13.41 -7.77
CA CYS A 217 -9.69 12.32 -8.70
C CYS A 217 -10.95 11.80 -9.41
N ASN A 218 -10.79 11.34 -10.65
CA ASN A 218 -11.93 10.84 -11.43
C ASN A 218 -12.43 9.47 -10.91
N SER A 219 -11.57 8.49 -10.69
CA SER A 219 -12.02 7.15 -10.26
C SER A 219 -10.91 6.35 -9.61
N PHE A 220 -11.32 5.62 -8.58
CA PHE A 220 -10.67 4.55 -7.83
C PHE A 220 -9.41 4.93 -7.06
N PHE A 221 -9.58 5.08 -5.75
CA PHE A 221 -8.50 4.94 -4.80
C PHE A 221 -7.86 3.55 -4.89
N MET A 222 -8.68 2.51 -5.07
CA MET A 222 -8.20 1.19 -5.43
C MET A 222 -9.21 0.38 -6.23
N GLN A 223 -8.69 -0.48 -7.10
CA GLN A 223 -9.49 -1.40 -7.90
C GLN A 223 -8.92 -2.82 -7.91
N ILE A 224 -9.77 -3.78 -7.53
CA ILE A 224 -9.53 -5.21 -7.64
C ILE A 224 -10.80 -5.86 -8.16
N ARG A 225 -10.81 -6.19 -9.46
CA ARG A 225 -11.97 -6.85 -10.08
C ARG A 225 -11.78 -8.35 -10.06
N ASN A 226 -12.79 -9.06 -9.57
CA ASN A 226 -12.92 -10.50 -9.65
C ASN A 226 -11.67 -11.24 -9.13
N ASN A 227 -11.08 -10.75 -8.04
CA ASN A 227 -9.97 -11.43 -7.38
C ASN A 227 -9.87 -11.05 -5.89
N TYR A 228 -9.03 -11.78 -5.15
CA TYR A 228 -8.85 -11.60 -3.72
C TYR A 228 -7.55 -10.87 -3.37
N VAL A 229 -7.55 -10.30 -2.18
CA VAL A 229 -6.34 -9.91 -1.43
C VAL A 229 -6.28 -10.79 -0.18
N ASN A 230 -5.14 -11.44 0.07
CA ASN A 230 -4.96 -12.27 1.28
C ASN A 230 -4.94 -11.43 2.56
N PHE A 231 -4.48 -10.18 2.49
CA PHE A 231 -4.53 -9.21 3.58
C PHE A 231 -4.53 -7.78 3.04
N ALA A 232 -5.55 -7.00 3.41
CA ALA A 232 -5.62 -5.57 3.11
C ALA A 232 -5.70 -4.74 4.40
N ARG A 233 -4.91 -3.68 4.49
CA ARG A 233 -5.01 -2.64 5.52
C ARG A 233 -5.16 -1.28 4.86
N ILE A 234 -6.32 -0.67 5.02
CA ILE A 234 -6.70 0.63 4.48
C ILE A 234 -7.06 1.50 5.68
N GLU A 235 -6.09 2.27 6.17
CA GLU A 235 -6.22 2.96 7.45
C GLU A 235 -5.73 4.40 7.41
N HIS A 236 -6.41 5.32 8.10
CA HIS A 236 -6.01 6.73 8.16
C HIS A 236 -5.85 7.36 6.77
N ASN A 237 -6.70 7.04 5.79
CA ASN A 237 -6.69 7.71 4.49
C ASN A 237 -7.75 8.82 4.45
N THR A 238 -7.46 9.92 3.76
CA THR A 238 -8.45 10.97 3.43
C THR A 238 -8.71 10.95 1.93
N ILE A 239 -9.92 10.59 1.53
CA ILE A 239 -10.40 10.62 0.15
C ILE A 239 -11.38 11.77 0.02
N ALA A 240 -11.04 12.79 -0.76
CA ALA A 240 -11.83 13.99 -0.95
C ALA A 240 -12.11 14.25 -2.44
N ASN A 241 -13.39 14.44 -2.78
CA ASN A 241 -13.88 14.73 -4.12
C ASN A 241 -13.44 13.67 -5.16
N LEU A 242 -14.00 12.47 -5.04
CA LEU A 242 -13.78 11.37 -5.98
C LEU A 242 -15.08 11.07 -6.74
N PHE A 243 -15.04 10.96 -8.08
CA PHE A 243 -16.29 10.74 -8.82
C PHE A 243 -16.88 9.34 -8.64
N LYS A 244 -16.10 8.26 -8.82
CA LYS A 244 -16.61 6.87 -8.72
C LYS A 244 -15.73 5.91 -7.93
N TRP A 245 -16.42 5.00 -7.21
CA TRP A 245 -15.93 3.81 -6.49
C TRP A 245 -14.57 3.96 -5.79
N PRO A 246 -14.50 4.53 -4.57
CA PRO A 246 -13.24 4.63 -3.83
C PRO A 246 -12.58 3.26 -3.64
N ILE A 247 -13.29 2.29 -3.09
CA ILE A 247 -12.78 0.93 -2.88
C ILE A 247 -13.57 -0.01 -3.79
N GLN A 248 -13.12 -0.20 -5.03
CA GLN A 248 -13.76 -1.16 -5.93
C GLN A 248 -13.21 -2.58 -5.70
N TRP A 249 -13.76 -3.29 -4.71
CA TRP A 249 -13.36 -4.66 -4.37
C TRP A 249 -14.41 -5.36 -3.50
N SER A 250 -15.06 -6.41 -4.00
CA SER A 250 -16.17 -7.08 -3.27
C SER A 250 -15.79 -8.41 -2.58
N TRP A 251 -14.74 -9.08 -3.05
CA TRP A 251 -14.30 -10.41 -2.55
C TRP A 251 -13.23 -10.29 -1.45
N MET A 252 -13.57 -9.55 -0.39
CA MET A 252 -12.67 -9.28 0.74
C MET A 252 -12.48 -10.50 1.64
N THR A 253 -11.29 -11.08 1.73
CA THR A 253 -11.07 -12.26 2.60
C THR A 253 -10.57 -11.88 4.00
N ASN A 254 -9.67 -10.91 4.06
CA ASN A 254 -9.06 -10.40 5.28
C ASN A 254 -8.72 -8.91 5.07
N ALA A 255 -9.55 -8.02 5.62
CA ALA A 255 -9.45 -6.59 5.37
C ALA A 255 -9.70 -5.76 6.64
N ILE A 256 -8.89 -4.73 6.82
CA ILE A 256 -9.08 -3.67 7.81
C ILE A 256 -9.30 -2.38 7.04
N ILE A 257 -10.48 -1.78 7.19
CA ILE A 257 -10.85 -0.50 6.61
C ILE A 257 -11.22 0.38 7.78
N SER A 258 -10.27 1.15 8.31
CA SER A 258 -10.52 1.87 9.56
C SER A 258 -9.94 3.27 9.62
N ASN A 259 -10.55 4.15 10.40
CA ASN A 259 -10.04 5.49 10.64
C ASN A 259 -9.89 6.32 9.32
N ASN A 260 -10.65 6.04 8.26
CA ASN A 260 -10.58 6.78 6.99
C ASN A 260 -11.65 7.88 6.92
N ILE A 261 -11.42 8.93 6.13
CA ILE A 261 -12.44 9.92 5.74
C ILE A 261 -12.76 9.76 4.25
N PHE A 262 -14.06 9.70 3.93
CA PHE A 262 -14.61 9.71 2.58
C PHE A 262 -15.51 10.94 2.40
N TYR A 263 -14.95 12.04 1.92
CA TYR A 263 -15.66 13.29 1.70
C TYR A 263 -15.96 13.49 0.22
N ASN A 264 -17.24 13.58 -0.15
CA ASN A 264 -17.66 13.62 -1.55
C ASN A 264 -17.07 12.45 -2.37
N ALA A 265 -16.78 11.32 -1.73
CA ALA A 265 -16.26 10.15 -2.40
C ALA A 265 -17.41 9.36 -3.01
N HIS A 266 -17.34 9.09 -4.32
CA HIS A 266 -18.41 8.52 -5.12
C HIS A 266 -19.53 9.51 -5.52
N SER A 267 -19.22 10.80 -5.65
CA SER A 267 -20.24 11.85 -5.85
C SER A 267 -20.95 11.85 -7.19
N TYR A 268 -20.36 11.21 -8.22
CA TYR A 268 -21.05 11.11 -9.50
C TYR A 268 -22.33 10.28 -9.37
N GLY A 269 -22.39 9.35 -8.41
CA GLY A 269 -23.49 8.42 -8.22
C GLY A 269 -23.63 7.42 -9.37
N GLU A 270 -24.51 6.45 -9.17
CA GLU A 270 -24.77 5.39 -10.13
C GLU A 270 -26.12 5.55 -10.84
N ALA A 271 -26.08 5.51 -12.18
CA ALA A 271 -27.28 5.38 -13.00
C ALA A 271 -27.68 3.89 -13.13
N PRO A 272 -28.94 3.56 -13.49
CA PRO A 272 -29.34 2.18 -13.72
C PRO A 272 -28.49 1.43 -14.76
N SER A 273 -27.85 2.14 -15.70
CA SER A 273 -26.92 1.56 -16.67
C SER A 273 -25.54 1.24 -16.11
N ASP A 274 -25.19 1.79 -14.95
CA ASP A 274 -23.91 1.54 -14.28
C ASP A 274 -23.95 0.24 -13.47
N LEU A 275 -25.10 -0.13 -12.90
CA LEU A 275 -25.26 -1.28 -12.00
C LEU A 275 -24.84 -2.62 -12.65
N PRO A 276 -25.22 -2.93 -13.90
CA PRO A 276 -24.91 -4.23 -14.50
C PRO A 276 -23.40 -4.46 -14.63
N GLY A 277 -22.90 -5.48 -13.94
CA GLY A 277 -21.50 -5.90 -14.00
C GLY A 277 -20.54 -5.10 -13.11
N GLN A 278 -21.04 -4.13 -12.33
CA GLN A 278 -20.27 -3.50 -11.25
C GLN A 278 -20.57 -4.19 -9.91
N ASP A 279 -21.86 -4.43 -9.65
CA ASP A 279 -22.34 -5.23 -8.55
C ASP A 279 -23.02 -6.50 -9.08
N TYR A 280 -22.80 -7.64 -8.43
CA TYR A 280 -23.33 -8.93 -8.90
C TYR A 280 -24.86 -9.04 -8.78
N ASP A 281 -25.44 -8.35 -7.78
CA ASP A 281 -26.90 -8.32 -7.58
C ASP A 281 -27.55 -7.10 -8.25
N GLY A 282 -26.74 -6.28 -8.94
CA GLY A 282 -27.22 -5.04 -9.55
C GLY A 282 -27.63 -3.99 -8.54
N LEU A 283 -27.04 -4.01 -7.34
CA LEU A 283 -27.20 -2.96 -6.33
C LEU A 283 -26.27 -1.78 -6.61
N VAL A 284 -26.58 -0.60 -6.06
CA VAL A 284 -25.58 0.47 -5.95
C VAL A 284 -24.37 -0.06 -5.19
N PHE A 285 -23.16 0.33 -5.59
CA PHE A 285 -21.95 -0.28 -5.06
C PHE A 285 -21.64 0.22 -3.65
N GLY A 286 -21.87 1.52 -3.37
CA GLY A 286 -21.47 2.17 -2.13
C GLY A 286 -19.96 2.47 -2.04
N ILE A 287 -19.49 2.84 -0.85
CA ILE A 287 -18.06 3.10 -0.57
C ILE A 287 -17.33 1.80 -0.23
N VAL A 288 -17.93 0.99 0.65
CA VAL A 288 -17.50 -0.37 1.00
C VAL A 288 -18.55 -1.35 0.51
N ASN A 289 -18.11 -2.36 -0.22
CA ASN A 289 -18.98 -3.39 -0.77
C ASN A 289 -18.41 -4.77 -0.44
N VAL A 290 -19.22 -5.64 0.14
CA VAL A 290 -18.87 -7.02 0.39
C VAL A 290 -19.91 -7.91 -0.30
N ASP A 291 -19.40 -8.93 -0.98
CA ASP A 291 -20.22 -9.98 -1.58
C ASP A 291 -19.65 -11.34 -1.21
N THR A 292 -20.47 -12.38 -1.30
CA THR A 292 -20.12 -13.78 -1.14
C THR A 292 -18.95 -14.17 -2.04
N LEU A 293 -18.05 -15.03 -1.53
CA LEU A 293 -16.95 -15.52 -2.35
C LEU A 293 -17.50 -16.41 -3.48
N PRO A 294 -16.97 -16.30 -4.72
CA PRO A 294 -17.42 -17.13 -5.82
C PRO A 294 -17.13 -18.62 -5.53
N PRO A 295 -17.98 -19.56 -5.98
CA PRO A 295 -17.90 -20.98 -5.60
C PRO A 295 -16.57 -21.67 -5.91
N HIS A 296 -15.79 -21.15 -6.86
CA HIS A 296 -14.48 -21.69 -7.26
C HIS A 296 -13.33 -21.26 -6.34
N ASP A 297 -13.49 -20.17 -5.57
CA ASP A 297 -12.39 -19.56 -4.80
C ASP A 297 -12.34 -19.98 -3.33
N ALA A 298 -13.45 -20.46 -2.75
CA ALA A 298 -13.42 -21.05 -1.40
C ALA A 298 -12.48 -22.28 -1.34
N ASP A 299 -12.43 -23.08 -2.41
CA ASP A 299 -11.56 -24.25 -2.53
C ASP A 299 -10.11 -23.90 -2.98
N SER A 300 -9.92 -22.84 -3.77
CA SER A 300 -8.60 -22.42 -4.25
C SER A 300 -7.80 -21.63 -3.20
N LEU A 301 -8.50 -20.88 -2.33
CA LEU A 301 -7.95 -20.17 -1.19
C LEU A 301 -7.91 -21.01 0.10
N GLY A 302 -8.82 -21.99 0.21
CA GLY A 302 -9.02 -22.75 1.44
C GLY A 302 -9.59 -21.92 2.59
N ILE A 303 -10.30 -20.82 2.28
CA ILE A 303 -10.97 -19.93 3.24
C ILE A 303 -12.48 -20.16 3.09
N GLN A 304 -13.15 -20.54 4.18
CA GLN A 304 -14.61 -20.64 4.19
C GLN A 304 -15.22 -19.26 4.38
N GLU A 305 -16.43 -19.04 3.85
CA GLU A 305 -17.15 -17.77 3.96
C GLU A 305 -17.21 -17.24 5.41
N LYS A 306 -17.55 -18.11 6.36
CA LYS A 306 -17.61 -17.81 7.80
C LYS A 306 -16.26 -17.51 8.47
N ASP A 307 -15.15 -17.79 7.80
CA ASP A 307 -13.79 -17.59 8.30
C ASP A 307 -13.16 -16.28 7.78
N ARG A 308 -13.87 -15.53 6.92
CA ARG A 308 -13.45 -14.20 6.45
C ARG A 308 -13.41 -13.22 7.61
N VAL A 309 -12.42 -12.33 7.62
CA VAL A 309 -12.26 -11.29 8.65
C VAL A 309 -12.31 -9.93 7.99
N ILE A 310 -13.35 -9.15 8.24
CA ILE A 310 -13.50 -7.82 7.63
C ILE A 310 -13.87 -6.85 8.75
N ILE A 311 -13.01 -5.85 8.96
CA ILE A 311 -13.15 -4.88 10.04
C ILE A 311 -13.36 -3.52 9.41
N VAL A 312 -14.48 -2.87 9.72
CA VAL A 312 -14.86 -1.56 9.20
C VAL A 312 -15.16 -0.62 10.37
N ASN A 313 -14.12 0.03 10.89
CA ASN A 313 -14.21 0.75 12.16
C ASN A 313 -13.82 2.23 12.06
N ASN A 314 -14.53 3.10 12.79
CA ASN A 314 -14.18 4.52 12.98
C ASN A 314 -13.99 5.31 11.67
N ASN A 315 -14.62 4.87 10.58
CA ASN A 315 -14.56 5.62 9.32
C ASN A 315 -15.54 6.80 9.40
N CYS A 316 -15.25 7.87 8.67
CA CYS A 316 -16.15 8.98 8.45
C CYS A 316 -16.51 9.08 6.98
N TRP A 317 -17.76 9.36 6.66
CA TRP A 317 -18.18 9.69 5.30
C TRP A 317 -19.13 10.88 5.30
N TRP A 318 -19.08 11.69 4.26
CA TRP A 318 -19.96 12.84 4.11
C TRP A 318 -20.11 13.25 2.66
N PHE A 319 -21.32 13.68 2.31
CA PHE A 319 -21.59 14.38 1.06
C PHE A 319 -22.01 15.80 1.37
N SER A 320 -21.35 16.76 0.74
CA SER A 320 -21.65 18.18 0.88
C SER A 320 -23.04 18.51 0.32
N GLN A 321 -23.54 19.71 0.65
CA GLN A 321 -24.86 20.11 0.16
C GLN A 321 -24.89 20.23 -1.37
N GLU A 322 -23.79 20.68 -1.97
CA GLU A 322 -23.63 20.79 -3.43
C GLU A 322 -23.79 19.44 -4.14
N VAL A 323 -23.20 18.37 -3.60
CA VAL A 323 -23.36 17.01 -4.15
C VAL A 323 -24.80 16.52 -3.99
N LYS A 324 -25.41 16.77 -2.83
CA LYS A 324 -26.82 16.41 -2.58
C LYS A 324 -27.76 17.14 -3.54
N ASP A 325 -27.51 18.41 -3.81
CA ASP A 325 -28.27 19.22 -4.77
C ASP A 325 -28.07 18.71 -6.21
N TYR A 326 -26.84 18.32 -6.57
CA TYR A 326 -26.55 17.66 -7.85
C TYR A 326 -27.37 16.37 -8.03
N TRP A 327 -27.44 15.51 -7.02
CA TRP A 327 -28.27 14.30 -7.08
C TRP A 327 -29.75 14.61 -7.17
N ALA A 328 -30.24 15.58 -6.39
CA ALA A 328 -31.64 16.00 -6.45
C ALA A 328 -32.03 16.51 -7.85
N ALA A 329 -31.12 17.23 -8.52
CA ALA A 329 -31.31 17.71 -9.89
C ALA A 329 -31.31 16.58 -10.95
N HIS A 330 -30.81 15.39 -10.61
CA HIS A 330 -30.74 14.22 -11.50
C HIS A 330 -31.43 12.98 -10.89
N ALA A 331 -32.43 13.18 -10.02
CA ALA A 331 -33.07 12.11 -9.27
C ALA A 331 -33.83 11.09 -10.15
N ASP A 332 -34.08 11.42 -11.41
CA ASP A 332 -34.66 10.52 -12.42
C ASP A 332 -33.67 9.49 -12.97
N SER A 333 -32.36 9.73 -12.79
CA SER A 333 -31.30 9.00 -13.46
C SER A 333 -30.11 8.64 -12.57
N VAL A 334 -30.07 9.10 -11.32
CA VAL A 334 -28.96 8.89 -10.37
C VAL A 334 -29.49 8.45 -9.02
N GLN A 335 -28.87 7.40 -8.48
CA GLN A 335 -29.04 6.99 -7.09
C GLN A 335 -27.97 7.67 -6.22
N PRO A 336 -28.34 8.25 -5.06
CA PRO A 336 -27.38 8.62 -4.03
C PRO A 336 -26.61 7.41 -3.51
N GLU A 337 -25.34 7.60 -3.16
CA GLU A 337 -24.47 6.50 -2.73
C GLU A 337 -24.48 6.31 -1.21
N PRO A 338 -24.70 5.07 -0.71
CA PRO A 338 -24.56 4.77 0.69
C PRO A 338 -23.09 4.47 1.05
N PHE A 339 -22.78 4.40 2.35
CA PHE A 339 -21.49 3.86 2.79
C PHE A 339 -21.36 2.37 2.44
N MET A 340 -22.39 1.58 2.78
CA MET A 340 -22.56 0.19 2.40
C MET A 340 -23.95 0.00 1.77
N ASN A 341 -24.05 -0.84 0.74
CA ASN A 341 -25.35 -1.21 0.19
C ASN A 341 -26.09 -2.21 1.11
N GLU A 342 -27.36 -2.47 0.80
CA GLU A 342 -28.23 -3.31 1.65
C GLU A 342 -27.71 -4.73 1.85
N ARG A 343 -27.12 -5.35 0.82
CA ARG A 343 -26.50 -6.68 0.95
C ARG A 343 -25.31 -6.62 1.90
N THR A 344 -24.42 -5.66 1.68
CA THR A 344 -23.21 -5.53 2.49
C THR A 344 -23.59 -5.33 3.95
N GLN A 345 -24.52 -4.41 4.26
CA GLN A 345 -25.01 -4.22 5.62
C GLN A 345 -25.61 -5.51 6.21
N ALA A 346 -26.44 -6.23 5.45
CA ALA A 346 -27.04 -7.48 5.91
C ALA A 346 -25.99 -8.58 6.20
N MET A 347 -24.84 -8.57 5.53
CA MET A 347 -23.73 -9.48 5.86
C MET A 347 -23.08 -9.12 7.20
N PHE A 348 -22.87 -7.83 7.49
CA PHE A 348 -22.35 -7.37 8.79
C PHE A 348 -23.34 -7.58 9.94
N ASP A 349 -24.65 -7.55 9.66
CA ASP A 349 -25.70 -7.79 10.66
C ASP A 349 -25.92 -9.30 10.96
N ALA A 350 -25.35 -10.20 10.16
CA ALA A 350 -25.61 -11.64 10.20
C ALA A 350 -24.48 -12.44 10.89
N ASP A 351 -24.23 -12.15 12.17
CA ASP A 351 -23.18 -12.77 13.02
C ASP A 351 -23.11 -14.31 12.95
N GLU A 352 -24.26 -14.99 12.82
CA GLU A 352 -24.29 -16.46 12.73
C GLU A 352 -23.63 -16.98 11.44
N SER A 353 -23.76 -16.24 10.35
CA SER A 353 -23.20 -16.58 9.04
C SER A 353 -21.80 -15.99 8.86
N TYR A 354 -21.55 -14.81 9.45
CA TYR A 354 -20.33 -14.02 9.27
C TYR A 354 -19.75 -13.53 10.60
N PRO A 355 -19.31 -14.43 11.50
CA PRO A 355 -18.96 -14.11 12.90
C PRO A 355 -17.72 -13.23 13.09
N TYR A 356 -17.03 -12.84 12.01
CA TYR A 356 -15.84 -12.00 12.05
C TYR A 356 -15.90 -10.83 11.04
N LEU A 357 -17.11 -10.50 10.58
CA LEU A 357 -17.41 -9.22 9.95
C LEU A 357 -17.81 -8.27 11.09
N GLU A 358 -17.09 -7.16 11.22
CA GLU A 358 -17.32 -6.17 12.26
C GLU A 358 -17.43 -4.79 11.63
N GLU A 359 -18.54 -4.10 11.90
CA GLU A 359 -18.69 -2.68 11.61
C GLU A 359 -18.95 -1.92 12.92
N ASN A 360 -18.10 -0.96 13.25
CA ASN A 360 -18.26 -0.15 14.46
C ASN A 360 -17.93 1.33 14.22
N ASN A 361 -18.75 2.23 14.76
CA ASN A 361 -18.46 3.67 14.77
C ASN A 361 -18.20 4.28 13.38
N THR A 362 -18.88 3.80 12.34
CA THR A 362 -18.94 4.50 11.04
C THR A 362 -19.79 5.76 11.21
N MET A 363 -19.19 6.94 11.01
CA MET A 363 -19.81 8.24 11.24
C MET A 363 -20.21 8.90 9.92
N ASN A 364 -21.46 9.35 9.81
CA ASN A 364 -21.91 10.24 8.73
C ASN A 364 -21.86 11.69 9.24
N MET A 365 -20.71 12.34 9.09
CA MET A 365 -20.43 13.66 9.69
C MET A 365 -19.58 14.51 8.78
N ASP A 366 -19.92 15.78 8.65
CA ASP A 366 -19.07 16.76 7.97
C ASP A 366 -17.77 16.98 8.76
N PRO A 367 -16.58 16.70 8.18
CA PRO A 367 -15.32 17.04 8.83
C PRO A 367 -15.14 18.54 9.04
N GLN A 368 -15.80 19.37 8.23
CA GLN A 368 -15.59 20.82 8.18
C GLN A 368 -14.13 21.17 7.82
N PHE A 369 -13.62 20.54 6.78
CA PHE A 369 -12.28 20.79 6.27
C PHE A 369 -12.04 22.28 6.01
N ASN A 370 -10.83 22.75 6.29
CA ASN A 370 -10.46 24.16 6.11
C ASN A 370 -10.51 24.59 4.63
N ASN A 371 -10.12 23.71 3.71
CA ASN A 371 -10.15 23.97 2.28
C ASN A 371 -10.22 22.69 1.43
N VAL A 372 -11.35 22.49 0.75
CA VAL A 372 -11.63 21.33 -0.12
C VAL A 372 -11.48 21.63 -1.63
N GLY A 373 -10.90 22.77 -1.99
CA GLY A 373 -10.73 23.20 -3.38
C GLY A 373 -12.02 23.68 -4.06
N ASP A 374 -12.08 23.57 -5.39
CA ASP A 374 -13.19 24.08 -6.21
C ASP A 374 -14.34 23.08 -6.37
N LEU A 375 -15.29 23.09 -5.43
CA LEU A 375 -16.52 22.30 -5.54
C LEU A 375 -17.43 22.77 -6.68
N THR A 376 -17.35 24.03 -7.11
CA THR A 376 -18.21 24.53 -8.21
C THR A 376 -17.77 23.91 -9.53
N GLY A 377 -16.46 23.93 -9.82
CA GLY A 377 -15.87 23.25 -10.98
C GLY A 377 -16.11 21.74 -10.96
N PHE A 378 -15.99 21.10 -9.79
CA PHE A 378 -16.30 19.68 -9.59
C PHE A 378 -17.75 19.34 -10.01
N ILE A 379 -18.73 20.11 -9.53
CA ILE A 379 -20.16 19.87 -9.80
C ILE A 379 -20.51 20.20 -11.27
N ASP A 380 -19.97 21.29 -11.82
CA ASP A 380 -20.13 21.65 -13.23
C ASP A 380 -19.61 20.53 -14.14
N TRP A 381 -18.44 19.98 -13.82
CA TRP A 381 -17.86 18.88 -14.59
C TRP A 381 -18.75 17.63 -14.58
N MET A 382 -19.23 17.21 -13.41
CA MET A 382 -20.13 16.06 -13.28
C MET A 382 -21.45 16.28 -14.03
N THR A 383 -21.99 17.50 -14.00
CA THR A 383 -23.23 17.88 -14.70
C THR A 383 -23.04 17.79 -16.22
N LYS A 384 -21.98 18.40 -16.74
CA LYS A 384 -21.64 18.33 -18.17
C LYS A 384 -21.40 16.90 -18.64
N LYS A 385 -20.69 16.09 -17.85
CA LYS A 385 -20.49 14.66 -18.18
C LYS A 385 -21.79 13.89 -18.28
N ARG A 386 -22.71 14.10 -17.33
CA ARG A 386 -24.00 13.44 -17.36
C ARG A 386 -24.84 13.87 -18.55
N ALA A 387 -24.76 15.14 -18.95
CA ALA A 387 -25.39 15.67 -20.15
C ALA A 387 -24.73 15.21 -21.47
N GLY A 388 -23.64 14.45 -21.42
CA GLY A 388 -22.89 14.02 -22.60
C GLY A 388 -22.10 15.15 -23.28
N GLU A 389 -21.85 16.25 -22.56
CA GLU A 389 -21.13 17.41 -23.05
C GLU A 389 -19.61 17.21 -23.01
N SER A 390 -18.90 18.00 -23.83
CA SER A 390 -17.45 18.12 -23.72
C SER A 390 -17.08 18.76 -22.40
N THR A 391 -16.06 18.24 -21.73
CA THR A 391 -15.53 18.83 -20.50
C THR A 391 -14.05 19.13 -20.63
N ASP A 392 -13.59 20.07 -19.82
CA ASP A 392 -12.17 20.35 -19.64
C ASP A 392 -11.60 19.66 -18.40
N TYR A 393 -10.35 20.00 -18.06
CA TYR A 393 -9.76 19.63 -16.77
C TYR A 393 -10.48 20.40 -15.67
N TRP A 394 -10.73 19.74 -14.54
CA TRP A 394 -11.43 20.28 -13.37
C TRP A 394 -10.59 20.21 -12.09
N GLY A 395 -9.41 19.59 -12.16
CA GLY A 395 -8.48 19.55 -11.04
C GLY A 395 -8.19 20.95 -10.53
N TRP A 396 -7.98 21.05 -9.23
CA TRP A 396 -7.88 22.36 -8.59
C TRP A 396 -6.47 22.93 -8.74
N ASP A 397 -6.40 24.05 -9.45
CA ASP A 397 -5.19 24.75 -9.86
C ASP A 397 -5.37 26.26 -9.60
N PRO A 398 -5.20 26.72 -8.35
CA PRO A 398 -5.48 28.11 -7.99
C PRO A 398 -4.46 29.12 -8.52
N ASP A 399 -3.26 28.69 -8.92
CA ASP A 399 -2.27 29.58 -9.56
C ASP A 399 -2.35 29.59 -11.10
N GLY A 400 -3.08 28.62 -11.67
CA GLY A 400 -3.32 28.51 -13.11
C GLY A 400 -2.10 28.01 -13.89
N ASP A 401 -1.10 27.46 -13.20
CA ASP A 401 0.12 26.89 -13.77
C ASP A 401 0.21 25.38 -13.51
N ARG A 402 -0.75 24.63 -14.06
CA ARG A 402 -0.76 23.17 -14.17
C ARG A 402 0.58 22.51 -14.53
N PHE A 403 1.50 23.21 -15.20
CA PHE A 403 2.77 22.65 -15.67
C PHE A 403 3.90 22.78 -14.64
N ASN A 404 3.70 23.56 -13.59
CA ASN A 404 4.62 23.69 -12.48
C ASN A 404 4.03 23.02 -11.24
N VAL A 405 4.91 22.48 -10.39
CA VAL A 405 4.48 21.91 -9.11
C VAL A 405 4.23 23.05 -8.13
N GLN A 406 3.00 23.22 -7.68
CA GLN A 406 2.69 24.14 -6.59
C GLN A 406 3.19 23.55 -5.26
N TRP A 407 3.91 24.36 -4.47
CA TRP A 407 4.45 23.93 -3.18
C TRP A 407 4.51 25.10 -2.19
N PRO A 408 4.01 24.95 -0.94
CA PRO A 408 3.26 23.79 -0.44
C PRO A 408 1.97 23.54 -1.24
N LEU A 409 1.39 22.35 -1.06
CA LEU A 409 0.11 22.02 -1.71
C LEU A 409 -0.95 23.04 -1.29
N PRO A 410 -1.86 23.43 -2.21
CA PRO A 410 -2.80 24.51 -1.93
C PRO A 410 -3.94 24.10 -0.98
N GLU A 411 -4.26 22.81 -0.88
CA GLU A 411 -5.42 22.32 -0.12
C GLU A 411 -5.09 22.19 1.36
N ASP A 412 -6.14 22.23 2.18
CA ASP A 412 -6.02 22.03 3.61
C ASP A 412 -7.18 21.14 4.06
N LEU A 413 -6.94 19.84 4.05
CA LEU A 413 -7.88 18.83 4.54
C LEU A 413 -7.69 18.55 6.05
N SER A 414 -7.02 19.44 6.78
CA SER A 414 -7.18 19.48 8.23
C SER A 414 -8.55 20.05 8.61
N TYR A 415 -8.96 19.83 9.86
CA TYR A 415 -10.26 20.24 10.37
C TYR A 415 -10.17 20.64 11.84
N PRO A 416 -11.19 21.35 12.39
CA PRO A 416 -11.14 21.87 13.76
C PRO A 416 -10.93 20.79 14.82
N THR A 417 -10.08 21.08 15.81
CA THR A 417 -9.83 20.19 16.95
C THR A 417 -11.05 19.98 17.85
N THR A 418 -12.08 20.81 17.69
CA THR A 418 -13.39 20.66 18.34
C THR A 418 -14.29 19.65 17.63
N SER A 419 -13.94 19.20 16.42
CA SER A 419 -14.68 18.16 15.71
C SER A 419 -14.62 16.85 16.50
N PRO A 420 -15.73 16.11 16.64
CA PRO A 420 -15.72 14.77 17.20
C PRO A 420 -14.72 13.83 16.50
N LEU A 421 -14.48 14.04 15.20
CA LEU A 421 -13.53 13.26 14.41
C LEU A 421 -12.09 13.39 14.88
N TYR A 422 -11.73 14.47 15.57
CA TYR A 422 -10.36 14.74 16.02
C TYR A 422 -9.85 13.72 17.05
N THR A 423 -10.76 12.95 17.67
CA THR A 423 -10.42 11.91 18.67
C THR A 423 -11.13 10.58 18.43
N ALA A 424 -11.80 10.41 17.28
CA ALA A 424 -12.65 9.25 17.02
C ALA A 424 -11.90 8.04 16.46
N ALA A 425 -10.65 8.21 15.99
CA ALA A 425 -9.83 7.10 15.57
C ALA A 425 -9.32 6.30 16.78
N ASP A 426 -8.87 5.06 16.52
CA ASP A 426 -8.26 4.21 17.53
C ASP A 426 -7.16 4.96 18.30
N GLY A 427 -7.10 4.78 19.62
CA GLY A 427 -6.11 5.48 20.45
C GLY A 427 -6.41 6.96 20.71
N GLY A 428 -7.56 7.48 20.25
CA GLY A 428 -7.97 8.88 20.46
C GLY A 428 -7.36 9.86 19.47
N PHE A 429 -6.97 9.38 18.29
CA PHE A 429 -6.36 10.19 17.23
C PHE A 429 -7.40 10.79 16.26
N PRO A 430 -7.00 11.77 15.42
CA PRO A 430 -7.84 12.26 14.34
C PRO A 430 -8.13 11.18 13.30
N VAL A 431 -9.37 11.09 12.82
CA VAL A 431 -9.76 10.23 11.68
C VAL A 431 -9.19 10.83 10.38
N GLY A 432 -8.81 9.98 9.43
CA GLY A 432 -8.22 10.38 8.15
C GLY A 432 -6.69 10.47 8.17
N ASP A 433 -6.13 11.04 7.12
CA ASP A 433 -4.70 11.24 6.93
C ASP A 433 -4.12 12.19 8.00
N LEU A 434 -3.23 11.66 8.84
CA LEU A 434 -2.56 12.37 9.91
C LEU A 434 -1.45 13.29 9.41
N ASN A 435 -1.08 13.27 8.12
CA ASN A 435 -0.19 14.30 7.56
C ASN A 435 -0.77 15.72 7.72
N TRP A 436 -2.10 15.84 7.83
CA TRP A 436 -2.80 17.09 8.13
C TRP A 436 -2.72 17.51 9.61
N PHE A 437 -2.20 16.64 10.48
CA PHE A 437 -2.01 16.87 11.91
C PHE A 437 -0.62 16.39 12.36
N PRO A 438 0.48 17.06 11.97
CA PRO A 438 1.84 16.55 12.16
C PRO A 438 2.19 16.15 13.60
N ASP A 439 1.75 16.94 14.58
CA ASP A 439 1.95 16.62 16.01
C ASP A 439 1.25 15.32 16.41
N LYS A 440 0.02 15.11 15.92
CA LYS A 440 -0.74 13.88 16.18
C LYS A 440 -0.21 12.68 15.40
N LYS A 441 0.32 12.89 14.20
CA LYS A 441 1.02 11.85 13.45
C LYS A 441 2.20 11.31 14.24
N ALA A 442 3.06 12.19 14.77
CA ALA A 442 4.22 11.78 15.56
C ALA A 442 3.81 10.98 16.82
N GLU A 443 2.77 11.44 17.54
CA GLU A 443 2.20 10.69 18.67
C GLU A 443 1.65 9.31 18.25
N TRP A 444 0.94 9.24 17.13
CA TRP A 444 0.37 8.00 16.59
C TRP A 444 1.45 7.01 16.16
N GLU A 445 2.52 7.47 15.50
CA GLU A 445 3.63 6.60 15.08
C GLU A 445 4.34 5.94 16.27
N GLU A 446 4.45 6.63 17.42
CA GLU A 446 4.94 6.04 18.67
C GLU A 446 3.91 5.11 19.32
N TRP A 447 2.63 5.48 19.28
CA TRP A 447 1.54 4.65 19.79
C TRP A 447 1.47 3.31 19.05
N VAL A 448 1.52 3.29 17.71
CA VAL A 448 1.46 2.05 16.90
C VAL A 448 2.61 1.08 17.22
N LYS A 449 3.79 1.59 17.63
CA LYS A 449 4.94 0.74 18.02
C LYS A 449 4.70 -0.01 19.33
N THR A 450 3.87 0.56 20.22
CA THR A 450 3.64 0.05 21.58
C THR A 450 2.24 -0.50 21.79
N SER A 451 1.31 -0.19 20.88
CA SER A 451 -0.04 -0.71 20.92
C SER A 451 0.00 -2.22 20.68
N VAL A 452 -0.45 -2.95 21.69
CA VAL A 452 -1.00 -4.29 21.44
C VAL A 452 -2.36 -4.00 20.86
N SER A 453 -2.61 -4.35 19.61
CA SER A 453 -3.97 -4.28 19.04
C SER A 453 -4.90 -5.00 20.02
N SER A 454 -5.66 -4.24 20.81
CA SER A 454 -6.62 -4.75 21.81
C SER A 454 -7.83 -5.39 21.15
N SER A 455 -7.83 -5.38 19.83
CA SER A 455 -8.85 -5.93 18.99
C SER A 455 -8.52 -7.43 18.85
N SER A 456 -9.36 -8.27 19.44
CA SER A 456 -9.28 -9.74 19.44
C SER A 456 -9.49 -10.36 18.05
N HIS A 457 -9.11 -9.65 17.00
CA HIS A 457 -9.31 -10.05 15.62
C HIS A 457 -8.30 -11.13 15.28
N LYS A 458 -8.82 -12.33 15.00
CA LYS A 458 -8.05 -13.43 14.46
C LYS A 458 -7.68 -13.13 13.01
N VAL A 459 -6.80 -12.16 12.79
CA VAL A 459 -6.17 -11.96 11.48
C VAL A 459 -5.54 -13.29 11.09
N LEU A 460 -5.98 -13.86 9.96
CA LEU A 460 -5.49 -15.15 9.50
C LEU A 460 -3.98 -15.03 9.20
N PRO A 461 -3.16 -16.01 9.61
CA PRO A 461 -1.74 -15.99 9.29
C PRO A 461 -1.52 -16.00 7.78
N THR A 462 -0.62 -15.15 7.29
CA THR A 462 -0.28 -15.10 5.86
C THR A 462 0.87 -16.04 5.49
N ALA A 463 1.53 -16.67 6.46
CA ALA A 463 2.63 -17.60 6.22
C ALA A 463 2.65 -18.75 7.23
N PHE A 464 3.19 -19.90 6.80
CA PHE A 464 3.47 -21.02 7.69
C PHE A 464 4.57 -20.64 8.67
N ARG A 465 4.28 -20.75 9.98
CA ARG A 465 5.23 -20.44 11.04
C ARG A 465 5.19 -21.51 12.12
N LEU A 466 6.35 -21.96 12.55
CA LEU A 466 6.55 -22.67 13.81
C LEU A 466 7.34 -21.73 14.72
N GLU A 467 6.82 -21.37 15.88
CA GLU A 467 7.50 -20.48 16.82
C GLU A 467 8.38 -21.26 17.79
N GLN A 468 9.30 -20.54 18.44
CA GLN A 468 10.07 -21.10 19.55
C GLN A 468 9.13 -21.40 20.73
N ASN A 469 9.23 -22.59 21.31
CA ASN A 469 8.43 -22.95 22.47
C ASN A 469 8.73 -22.01 23.65
N TYR A 470 7.70 -21.68 24.44
CA TYR A 470 7.85 -20.82 25.62
C TYR A 470 7.13 -21.43 26.84
N PRO A 471 7.78 -21.50 28.01
CA PRO A 471 9.19 -21.15 28.25
C PRO A 471 10.18 -22.11 27.55
N ASN A 472 11.43 -21.68 27.35
CA ASN A 472 12.56 -22.51 26.93
C ASN A 472 13.88 -21.95 27.51
N PRO A 473 14.54 -22.60 28.48
CA PRO A 473 14.22 -23.91 29.04
C PRO A 473 12.89 -23.95 29.79
N PHE A 474 12.28 -25.12 29.96
CA PHE A 474 10.99 -25.28 30.66
C PHE A 474 10.99 -26.37 31.73
N ASN A 475 10.11 -26.21 32.72
CA ASN A 475 9.76 -27.17 33.77
C ASN A 475 8.38 -26.81 34.37
N PRO A 476 7.37 -27.71 34.45
CA PRO A 476 7.30 -29.02 33.79
C PRO A 476 6.75 -28.93 32.35
N SER A 477 6.15 -27.79 31.96
CA SER A 477 5.45 -27.67 30.68
C SER A 477 5.89 -26.46 29.85
N THR A 478 5.71 -26.58 28.53
CA THR A 478 5.94 -25.52 27.55
C THR A 478 4.83 -25.46 26.52
N THR A 479 4.61 -24.28 25.96
CA THR A 479 3.64 -24.05 24.89
C THR A 479 4.38 -23.87 23.57
N ILE A 480 3.93 -24.59 22.55
CA ILE A 480 4.41 -24.49 21.17
C ILE A 480 3.31 -23.79 20.36
N ARG A 481 3.64 -22.63 19.78
CA ARG A 481 2.74 -21.88 18.90
C ARG A 481 3.13 -22.09 17.44
N TYR A 482 2.13 -22.21 16.57
CA TYR A 482 2.34 -22.31 15.14
C TYR A 482 1.17 -21.69 14.36
N ALA A 483 1.44 -21.29 13.12
CA ALA A 483 0.51 -20.58 12.26
C ALA A 483 0.41 -21.30 10.91
N LEU A 484 -0.81 -21.48 10.42
CA LEU A 484 -1.14 -22.12 9.15
C LEU A 484 -1.77 -21.08 8.22
N PRO A 485 -1.22 -20.84 7.03
CA PRO A 485 -1.76 -19.87 6.09
C PRO A 485 -2.94 -20.41 5.28
N LYS A 486 -3.12 -21.74 5.28
CA LYS A 486 -4.22 -22.44 4.61
C LYS A 486 -4.55 -23.71 5.38
N ALA A 487 -5.76 -24.23 5.17
CA ALA A 487 -6.16 -25.50 5.75
C ALA A 487 -5.18 -26.62 5.37
N SER A 488 -4.69 -27.37 6.35
CA SER A 488 -3.63 -28.37 6.17
C SER A 488 -3.82 -29.59 7.09
N GLU A 489 -3.35 -30.75 6.65
CA GLU A 489 -3.15 -31.91 7.53
C GLU A 489 -1.95 -31.66 8.44
N VAL A 490 -2.20 -31.45 9.73
CA VAL A 490 -1.17 -31.05 10.70
C VAL A 490 -0.72 -32.24 11.53
N LYS A 491 0.60 -32.44 11.57
CA LYS A 491 1.25 -33.38 12.48
C LYS A 491 2.37 -32.69 13.26
N LEU A 492 2.15 -32.47 14.56
CA LEU A 492 3.15 -31.94 15.49
C LEU A 492 3.62 -33.05 16.42
N VAL A 493 4.91 -33.38 16.36
CA VAL A 493 5.53 -34.44 17.17
C VAL A 493 6.75 -33.92 17.94
N VAL A 494 7.00 -34.51 19.10
CA VAL A 494 8.21 -34.36 19.91
C VAL A 494 9.14 -35.54 19.65
N LEU A 495 10.43 -35.24 19.48
CA LEU A 495 11.52 -36.17 19.20
C LEU A 495 12.64 -35.97 20.23
N ASN A 496 13.36 -37.05 20.57
CA ASN A 496 14.56 -36.96 21.39
C ASN A 496 15.80 -36.53 20.58
N SER A 497 16.96 -36.44 21.21
CA SER A 497 18.22 -36.03 20.57
C SER A 497 18.71 -36.99 19.47
N LEU A 498 18.22 -38.23 19.44
CA LEU A 498 18.49 -39.22 18.40
C LEU A 498 17.45 -39.19 17.27
N GLY A 499 16.49 -38.25 17.31
CA GLY A 499 15.39 -38.17 16.35
C GLY A 499 14.30 -39.22 16.56
N GLN A 500 14.34 -39.98 17.65
CA GLN A 500 13.30 -40.96 17.96
C GLN A 500 12.06 -40.26 18.47
N HIS A 501 10.89 -40.78 18.08
CA HIS A 501 9.59 -40.27 18.49
C HIS A 501 9.38 -40.43 20.00
N VAL A 502 8.88 -39.36 20.63
CA VAL A 502 8.60 -39.29 22.07
C VAL A 502 7.09 -39.15 22.31
N LYS A 503 6.45 -38.18 21.63
CA LYS A 503 5.02 -37.88 21.81
C LYS A 503 4.44 -37.14 20.61
N THR A 504 3.18 -37.41 20.27
CA THR A 504 2.40 -36.68 19.27
C THR A 504 1.51 -35.68 19.98
N LEU A 505 1.66 -34.40 19.66
CA LEU A 505 0.85 -33.34 20.27
C LEU A 505 -0.39 -33.02 19.44
N VAL A 506 -0.26 -33.09 18.12
CA VAL A 506 -1.35 -32.81 17.16
C VAL A 506 -1.22 -33.76 15.98
N SER A 507 -2.34 -34.34 15.54
CA SER A 507 -2.43 -35.17 14.32
C SER A 507 -3.84 -35.09 13.75
N ARG A 508 -4.17 -33.98 13.08
CA ARG A 508 -5.49 -33.73 12.49
C ARG A 508 -5.44 -32.65 11.42
N LYS A 509 -6.45 -32.60 10.56
CA LYS A 509 -6.72 -31.45 9.69
C LYS A 509 -7.07 -30.23 10.52
N GLN A 510 -6.47 -29.08 10.20
CA GLN A 510 -6.78 -27.78 10.80
C GLN A 510 -6.99 -26.75 9.70
N ALA A 511 -7.88 -25.77 9.95
CA ALA A 511 -8.11 -24.64 9.05
C ALA A 511 -6.90 -23.68 9.03
N ALA A 512 -6.96 -22.63 8.20
CA ALA A 512 -6.03 -21.51 8.34
C ALA A 512 -6.20 -20.89 9.74
N GLY A 513 -5.11 -20.50 10.37
CA GLY A 513 -5.16 -19.94 11.72
C GLY A 513 -3.91 -20.15 12.55
N THR A 514 -3.89 -19.51 13.72
CA THR A 514 -2.84 -19.69 14.72
C THR A 514 -3.29 -20.69 15.78
N TYR A 515 -2.42 -21.62 16.13
CA TYR A 515 -2.69 -22.72 17.06
C TYR A 515 -1.61 -22.82 18.13
N THR A 516 -1.98 -23.44 19.24
CA THR A 516 -1.07 -23.76 20.34
C THR A 516 -1.20 -25.22 20.72
N ALA A 517 -0.08 -25.83 21.11
CA ALA A 517 -0.01 -27.16 21.68
C ALA A 517 0.91 -27.15 22.90
N THR A 518 0.52 -27.83 23.97
CA THR A 518 1.32 -27.90 25.20
C THR A 518 2.02 -29.24 25.29
N TRP A 519 3.29 -29.23 25.68
CA TRP A 519 4.02 -30.42 26.08
C TRP A 519 4.43 -30.33 27.54
N ASP A 520 4.25 -31.42 28.27
CA ASP A 520 4.39 -31.55 29.72
C ASP A 520 5.61 -32.40 30.13
N GLY A 521 6.55 -32.62 29.21
CA GLY A 521 7.74 -33.43 29.47
C GLY A 521 7.43 -34.94 29.63
N THR A 522 6.32 -35.44 29.08
CA THR A 522 6.02 -36.88 29.09
C THR A 522 6.10 -37.52 27.70
N ASP A 523 6.27 -38.84 27.66
CA ASP A 523 6.16 -39.66 26.45
C ASP A 523 4.68 -40.05 26.15
N GLU A 524 4.46 -40.84 25.09
CA GLU A 524 3.12 -41.38 24.72
C GLU A 524 2.45 -42.21 25.82
N ARG A 525 3.20 -42.73 26.80
CA ARG A 525 2.68 -43.52 27.93
C ARG A 525 2.38 -42.66 29.15
N GLY A 526 2.59 -41.35 29.06
CA GLY A 526 2.46 -40.41 30.18
C GLY A 526 3.62 -40.48 31.18
N VAL A 527 4.72 -41.15 30.83
CA VAL A 527 5.90 -41.25 31.70
C VAL A 527 6.81 -40.05 31.45
N GLN A 528 7.27 -39.42 32.54
CA GLN A 528 8.22 -38.30 32.47
C GLN A 528 9.52 -38.71 31.78
N VAL A 529 9.94 -37.91 30.81
CA VAL A 529 11.20 -38.12 30.09
C VAL A 529 12.38 -37.49 30.85
N PRO A 530 13.64 -37.90 30.62
CA PRO A 530 14.79 -37.26 31.27
C PRO A 530 14.96 -35.79 30.86
N SER A 531 15.55 -34.96 31.73
CA SER A 531 16.01 -33.62 31.35
C SER A 531 16.99 -33.70 30.18
N GLY A 532 16.89 -32.77 29.25
CA GLY A 532 17.74 -32.78 28.06
C GLY A 532 17.17 -32.00 26.90
N VAL A 533 17.87 -32.13 25.77
CA VAL A 533 17.49 -31.50 24.51
C VAL A 533 16.48 -32.39 23.78
N TYR A 534 15.37 -31.79 23.38
CA TYR A 534 14.35 -32.38 22.54
C TYR A 534 14.12 -31.50 21.32
N PHE A 535 13.49 -32.08 20.31
CA PHE A 535 13.06 -31.37 19.10
C PHE A 535 11.56 -31.53 18.94
N TYR A 536 10.91 -30.53 18.36
CA TYR A 536 9.55 -30.67 17.89
C TYR A 536 9.49 -30.38 16.40
N ARG A 537 8.74 -31.22 15.68
CA ARG A 537 8.59 -31.18 14.22
C ARG A 537 7.12 -30.96 13.89
N LEU A 538 6.84 -29.87 13.19
CA LEU A 538 5.53 -29.58 12.61
C LEU A 538 5.58 -29.93 11.11
N ALA A 539 4.70 -30.81 10.68
CA ALA A 539 4.39 -31.01 9.26
C ALA A 539 2.97 -30.49 8.99
N ALA A 540 2.81 -29.68 7.95
CA ALA A 540 1.52 -29.19 7.46
C ALA A 540 1.53 -29.17 5.93
N GLY A 541 0.90 -30.17 5.30
CA GLY A 541 1.03 -30.39 3.86
C GLY A 541 2.50 -30.60 3.46
N ASP A 542 2.99 -29.82 2.50
CA ASP A 542 4.37 -29.87 2.02
C ASP A 542 5.38 -29.13 2.93
N HIS A 543 4.89 -28.38 3.92
CA HIS A 543 5.76 -27.63 4.83
C HIS A 543 6.18 -28.47 6.02
N VAL A 544 7.48 -28.49 6.29
CA VAL A 544 8.07 -29.13 7.46
C VAL A 544 8.99 -28.14 8.16
N SER A 545 8.78 -27.93 9.46
CA SER A 545 9.69 -27.14 10.30
C SER A 545 10.02 -27.90 11.58
N VAL A 546 11.26 -27.72 12.05
CA VAL A 546 11.80 -28.35 13.25
C VAL A 546 12.42 -27.27 14.12
N ARG A 547 12.18 -27.35 15.43
CA ARG A 547 12.84 -26.49 16.43
C ARG A 547 13.30 -27.28 17.64
N LYS A 548 14.28 -26.73 18.33
CA LYS A 548 14.93 -27.31 19.52
C LYS A 548 14.28 -26.76 20.79
N MET A 549 14.11 -27.59 21.81
CA MET A 549 13.70 -27.20 23.16
C MET A 549 14.57 -27.88 24.22
N LEU A 550 14.69 -27.25 25.39
CA LEU A 550 15.46 -27.74 26.54
C LEU A 550 14.52 -27.97 27.72
N PHE A 551 14.36 -29.24 28.11
CA PHE A 551 13.58 -29.65 29.26
C PHE A 551 14.47 -29.76 30.51
N LEU A 552 14.06 -29.13 31.60
CA LEU A 552 14.72 -29.20 32.91
C LEU A 552 13.75 -29.85 33.91
N LYS A 553 14.25 -30.73 34.75
CA LYS A 553 13.48 -31.37 35.83
C LYS A 553 13.66 -30.61 37.13
#